data_AF-A0A7X9HDE6-F1
#
_entry.id   AF-A0A7X9HDE6-F1
#
_cell.length_a   1.000
_cell.length_b   1.000
_cell.length_c   1.000
_cell.angle_alpha   90.00
_cell.angle_beta   90.00
_cell.angle_gamma   90.00
#
_symmetry.space_group_name_H-M   'P 1'
#
loop_
_entity.id
_entity.type
_entity.pdbx_description
1 polymer ?
#
loop_
_entity_poly.entity_id
_entity_poly.type
_entity_poly.pdbx_seq_one_letter_code
_entity_poly.pdbx_strand_id
1 'polypeptide(L)'
;MKVIVELSVTPDFKEEGLSKELSLLCGCTITSYSILRKSLDARKIPVYRYRCCVDIPHHVATTLISRGKATAYKEEEPVIIPKVKTSKRVPIVGCGPAGLFCALTLIEAGVA
;
A
#
# COMPACT_ATOMS: atom_id res chain seq x y z
N MET A 1 -4.40 -15.79 1.45
CA MET A 1 -5.28 -14.65 1.81
C MET A 1 -4.38 -13.49 2.19
N LYS A 2 -4.61 -12.33 1.56
CA LYS A 2 -3.86 -11.11 1.87
C LYS A 2 -4.33 -10.51 3.19
N VAL A 3 -3.40 -10.26 4.09
CA VAL A 3 -3.64 -9.54 5.35
C VAL A 3 -2.59 -8.48 5.55
N ILE A 4 -2.95 -7.46 6.32
CA ILE A 4 -2.08 -6.38 6.75
C ILE A 4 -1.58 -6.71 8.15
N VAL A 5 -0.28 -6.71 8.33
CA VAL A 5 0.39 -6.85 9.62
C VAL A 5 1.26 -5.63 9.89
N GLU A 6 1.38 -5.27 11.17
CA GLU A 6 2.19 -4.14 11.60
C GLU A 6 3.38 -4.63 12.42
N LEU A 7 4.55 -4.09 12.10
CA LEU A 7 5.81 -4.41 12.76
C LEU A 7 6.51 -3.12 13.16
N SER A 8 7.07 -3.09 14.37
CA SER A 8 7.91 -2.01 14.86
C SER A 8 9.35 -2.51 15.01
N VAL A 9 10.31 -1.81 14.41
CA VAL A 9 11.73 -2.18 14.44
C VAL A 9 12.61 -0.98 14.80
N THR A 10 13.81 -1.27 15.31
CA THR A 10 14.81 -0.25 15.59
C THR A 10 15.39 0.34 14.29
N PRO A 11 16.02 1.52 14.33
CA PRO A 11 16.56 2.16 13.14
C PRO A 11 17.71 1.38 12.48
N ASP A 12 18.44 0.59 13.26
CA ASP A 12 19.54 -0.25 12.79
C ASP A 12 19.06 -1.55 12.11
N PHE A 13 17.76 -1.82 12.14
CA PHE A 13 17.17 -2.98 11.48
C PHE A 13 17.35 -2.91 9.96
N LYS A 14 17.88 -3.98 9.38
CA LYS A 14 18.05 -4.09 7.93
C LYS A 14 16.83 -4.75 7.29
N GLU A 15 16.35 -4.16 6.19
CA GLU A 15 15.13 -4.62 5.51
C GLU A 15 15.26 -6.04 4.94
N GLU A 16 16.47 -6.56 4.68
CA GLU A 16 16.63 -7.95 4.27
C GLU A 16 16.12 -8.95 5.32
N GLY A 17 16.08 -8.55 6.59
CA GLY A 17 15.53 -9.34 7.69
C GLY A 17 14.00 -9.34 7.78
N LEU A 18 13.31 -8.48 7.01
CA LEU A 18 11.88 -8.25 7.16
C LEU A 18 11.04 -9.50 6.84
N SER A 19 11.44 -10.28 5.84
CA SER A 19 10.78 -11.56 5.52
C SER A 19 10.77 -12.54 6.70
N LYS A 20 11.89 -12.60 7.41
CA LYS A 20 12.11 -13.46 8.58
C LYS A 20 11.24 -13.01 9.75
N GLU A 21 11.22 -11.71 10.02
CA GLU A 21 10.44 -11.13 11.10
C GLU A 21 8.93 -11.26 10.87
N LEU A 22 8.48 -11.03 9.63
CA LEU A 22 7.09 -11.26 9.25
C LEU A 22 6.70 -12.74 9.37
N SER A 23 7.62 -13.65 9.00
CA SER A 23 7.36 -15.10 9.13
C SER A 23 7.21 -15.53 10.59
N LEU A 24 8.04 -14.96 11.48
CA LEU A 24 7.94 -15.17 12.93
C LEU A 24 6.62 -14.62 13.49
N LEU A 25 6.24 -13.41 13.07
CA LEU A 25 5.00 -12.75 13.50
C LEU A 25 3.75 -13.54 13.08
N CYS A 26 3.76 -14.07 11.85
CA CYS A 26 2.61 -14.80 11.29
C CYS A 26 2.59 -16.28 11.69
N GLY A 27 3.72 -16.84 12.14
CA GLY A 27 3.84 -18.27 12.45
C GLY A 27 3.82 -19.16 11.21
N CYS A 28 4.15 -18.62 10.04
CA CYS A 28 4.23 -19.34 8.78
C CYS A 28 5.28 -18.72 7.87
N THR A 29 5.85 -19.51 6.96
CA THR A 29 6.82 -19.02 5.98
C THR A 29 6.18 -18.04 5.01
N ILE A 30 6.76 -16.84 4.88
CA ILE A 30 6.32 -15.81 3.94
C ILE A 30 7.25 -15.79 2.73
N THR A 31 6.70 -16.11 1.57
CA THR A 31 7.41 -16.10 0.28
C THR A 31 7.41 -14.74 -0.39
N SER A 32 6.37 -13.94 -0.17
CA SER A 32 6.24 -12.59 -0.75
C SER A 32 5.48 -11.65 0.20
N TYR A 33 5.86 -10.39 0.18
CA TYR A 33 5.22 -9.32 0.93
C TYR A 33 5.35 -8.00 0.17
N SER A 34 4.48 -7.03 0.46
CA SER A 34 4.62 -5.65 0.02
C SER A 34 4.57 -4.70 1.21
N ILE A 35 5.42 -3.67 1.20
CA ILE A 35 5.40 -2.63 2.22
C ILE A 35 4.36 -1.58 1.76
N LEU A 36 3.23 -1.52 2.45
CA LEU A 36 2.18 -0.52 2.20
C LEU A 36 2.57 0.85 2.76
N ARG A 37 3.24 0.86 3.91
CA ARG A 37 3.73 2.08 4.56
C ARG A 37 4.95 1.78 5.40
N LYS A 38 5.96 2.64 5.30
CA LYS A 38 7.07 2.75 6.24
C LYS A 38 7.03 4.13 6.85
N SER A 39 7.06 4.22 8.17
CA SER A 39 7.04 5.50 8.89
C SER A 39 8.01 5.48 10.05
N LEU A 40 8.52 6.65 10.43
CA LEU A 40 9.44 6.81 11.56
C LEU A 40 8.72 7.57 12.68
N ASP A 41 8.65 6.96 13.87
CA ASP A 41 8.29 7.66 15.09
C ASP A 41 9.58 8.17 15.76
N ALA A 42 9.87 9.47 15.60
CA ALA A 42 11.12 10.09 16.06
C ALA A 42 10.99 10.85 17.40
N ARG A 43 9.85 10.71 18.12
CA ARG A 43 9.60 11.50 19.34
C ARG A 43 10.39 11.04 20.57
N LYS A 44 10.73 9.75 20.62
CA LYS A 44 11.52 9.12 21.70
C LYS A 44 12.72 8.41 21.08
N ILE A 45 13.10 7.24 21.59
CA ILE A 45 13.98 6.32 20.87
C ILE A 45 13.34 6.08 19.49
N PRO A 46 14.01 6.42 18.37
CA PRO A 46 13.39 6.35 17.06
C PRO A 46 12.99 4.91 16.72
N VAL A 47 11.78 4.73 16.18
CA VAL A 47 11.25 3.41 15.79
C VAL A 47 10.64 3.50 14.40
N TYR A 48 11.02 2.57 13.51
CA TYR A 48 10.33 2.42 12.24
C TYR A 48 9.10 1.54 12.42
N ARG A 49 7.96 2.01 11.93
CA ARG A 49 6.71 1.24 11.83
C ARG A 49 6.47 0.84 10.39
N TYR A 50 6.45 -0.46 10.15
CA TYR A 50 6.15 -1.09 8.87
C TYR A 50 4.71 -1.59 8.89
N ARG A 51 3.97 -1.26 7.83
CA ARG A 51 2.67 -1.83 7.52
C ARG A 51 2.84 -2.67 6.27
N CYS A 52 2.79 -3.98 6.42
CA CYS A 52 3.08 -4.92 5.34
C CYS A 52 1.82 -5.69 4.94
N CYS A 53 1.60 -5.84 3.64
CA CYS A 53 0.64 -6.80 3.11
C CYS A 53 1.38 -8.12 2.86
N VAL A 54 0.87 -9.20 3.45
CA VAL A 54 1.43 -10.55 3.33
C VAL A 54 0.36 -11.49 2.81
N ASP A 55 0.74 -12.43 1.96
CA ASP A 55 -0.16 -13.50 1.52
C ASP A 55 0.14 -14.78 2.29
N ILE A 56 -0.82 -15.19 3.13
CA ILE A 56 -0.66 -16.31 4.07
C ILE A 56 -1.85 -17.29 3.97
N PRO A 57 -1.70 -18.54 4.45
CA PRO A 57 -2.79 -19.52 4.44
C PRO A 57 -4.03 -19.01 5.18
N HIS A 58 -5.21 -19.35 4.67
CA HIS A 58 -6.49 -18.81 5.16
C HIS A 58 -6.70 -19.06 6.67
N HIS A 59 -6.36 -20.26 7.17
CA HIS A 59 -6.50 -20.60 8.59
C HIS A 59 -5.59 -19.76 9.51
N VAL A 60 -4.39 -19.39 9.03
CA VAL A 60 -3.47 -18.50 9.77
C VAL A 60 -4.04 -17.08 9.77
N ALA A 61 -4.48 -16.60 8.61
CA ALA A 61 -5.09 -15.27 8.46
C ALA A 61 -6.28 -15.07 9.40
N THR A 62 -7.24 -16.00 9.42
CA THR A 62 -8.42 -15.91 10.29
C THR A 62 -8.05 -15.93 11.78
N THR A 63 -7.04 -16.71 12.15
CA THR A 63 -6.52 -16.76 13.53
C THR A 63 -5.83 -15.45 13.93
N LEU A 64 -5.05 -14.84 13.04
CA LEU A 64 -4.37 -13.57 13.32
C LEU A 64 -5.37 -12.40 13.38
N ILE A 65 -6.38 -12.41 12.51
CA ILE A 65 -7.44 -11.41 12.51
C ILE A 65 -8.28 -11.50 13.78
N SER A 66 -8.71 -12.69 14.19
CA SER A 66 -9.51 -12.86 15.42
C SER A 66 -8.75 -12.47 16.69
N ARG A 67 -7.42 -12.58 16.67
CA ARG A 67 -6.51 -12.14 17.74
C ARG A 67 -6.17 -10.64 17.68
N GLY A 68 -6.69 -9.90 16.70
CA GLY A 68 -6.38 -8.48 16.50
C GLY A 68 -4.93 -8.19 16.10
N LYS A 69 -4.20 -9.20 15.59
CA LYS A 69 -2.81 -9.06 15.14
C LYS A 69 -2.66 -8.76 13.65
N ALA A 70 -3.74 -8.92 12.89
CA ALA A 70 -3.78 -8.64 11.46
C ALA A 70 -5.13 -8.04 11.07
N THR A 71 -5.12 -7.29 9.98
CA THR A 71 -6.34 -6.73 9.37
C THR A 71 -6.51 -7.33 7.98
N ALA A 72 -7.74 -7.66 7.58
CA ALA A 72 -7.97 -8.12 6.21
C ALA A 72 -7.52 -7.03 5.21
N TYR A 73 -6.74 -7.42 4.20
CA TYR A 73 -6.37 -6.50 3.14
C TYR A 73 -7.57 -6.31 2.22
N LYS A 74 -7.99 -5.05 2.05
CA LYS A 74 -8.96 -4.66 1.03
C LYS A 74 -8.19 -4.01 -0.11
N GLU A 75 -8.31 -4.58 -1.30
CA GLU A 75 -7.74 -3.99 -2.51
C GLU A 75 -8.42 -2.64 -2.78
N GLU A 76 -7.62 -1.62 -3.07
CA GLU A 76 -8.16 -0.32 -3.47
C GLU A 76 -8.82 -0.48 -4.84
N GLU A 77 -10.04 0.03 -4.97
CA GLU A 77 -10.74 0.02 -6.24
C GLU A 77 -10.00 0.94 -7.22
N PRO A 78 -9.77 0.51 -8.48
CA PRO A 78 -9.12 1.34 -9.45
C PRO A 78 -9.96 2.59 -9.72
N VAL A 79 -9.30 3.72 -9.93
CA VAL A 79 -9.98 4.95 -10.38
C VAL A 79 -10.55 4.70 -11.77
N ILE A 80 -11.88 4.71 -11.89
CA ILE A 80 -12.57 4.53 -13.16
C ILE A 80 -12.72 5.90 -13.83
N ILE A 81 -12.03 6.09 -14.96
CA ILE A 81 -12.14 7.31 -15.75
C ILE A 81 -13.23 7.12 -16.82
N PRO A 82 -14.34 7.89 -16.77
CA PRO A 82 -15.41 7.77 -17.75
C PRO A 82 -14.93 8.21 -19.14
N LYS A 83 -15.36 7.49 -20.18
CA LYS A 83 -15.11 7.90 -21.57
C LYS A 83 -16.08 9.01 -21.96
N VAL A 84 -15.55 10.10 -22.49
CA VAL A 84 -16.31 11.29 -22.89
C VAL A 84 -16.13 11.53 -24.38
N LYS A 85 -17.23 11.60 -25.13
CA LYS A 85 -17.23 12.02 -26.53
C LYS A 85 -17.53 13.52 -26.60
N THR A 86 -16.51 14.32 -26.90
CA THR A 86 -16.65 15.77 -27.04
C THR A 86 -15.66 16.29 -28.07
N SER A 87 -16.03 17.36 -28.77
CA SER A 87 -15.14 18.13 -29.64
C SER A 87 -14.56 19.37 -28.94
N LYS A 88 -14.94 19.60 -27.68
CA LYS A 88 -14.46 20.75 -26.90
C LYS A 88 -13.01 20.53 -26.47
N ARG A 89 -12.16 21.51 -26.72
CA ARG A 89 -10.79 21.56 -26.20
C ARG A 89 -10.78 22.19 -24.81
N VAL A 90 -10.04 21.58 -23.90
CA VAL A 90 -9.90 22.06 -22.51
C VAL A 90 -8.52 22.70 -22.36
N PRO A 91 -8.43 24.04 -22.18
CA PRO A 91 -7.17 24.68 -21.88
C PRO A 91 -6.74 24.37 -20.45
N ILE A 92 -5.50 23.92 -20.28
CA ILE A 92 -4.89 23.66 -18.97
C ILE A 92 -3.81 24.71 -18.77
N VAL A 93 -3.97 25.57 -17.77
CA VAL A 93 -3.01 26.63 -17.45
C VAL A 93 -2.15 26.17 -16.28
N GLY A 94 -0.88 25.87 -16.55
CA GLY A 94 0.10 25.41 -15.58
C GLY A 94 0.44 23.93 -15.74
N CYS A 95 1.75 23.62 -15.70
CA CYS A 95 2.29 22.27 -15.91
C CYS A 95 2.87 21.66 -14.62
N GLY A 96 2.30 21.99 -13.47
CA GLY A 96 2.61 21.34 -12.20
C GLY A 96 1.88 19.99 -12.06
N PRO A 97 1.97 19.31 -10.90
CA PRO A 97 1.32 18.02 -10.68
C PRO A 97 -0.18 18.05 -11.00
N ALA A 98 -0.88 19.10 -10.56
CA ALA A 98 -2.31 19.25 -10.84
C ALA A 98 -2.62 19.35 -12.34
N GLY A 99 -1.85 20.14 -13.10
CA GLY A 99 -2.05 20.31 -14.54
C GLY A 99 -1.70 19.05 -15.34
N LEU A 100 -0.61 18.36 -14.96
CA LEU A 100 -0.18 17.12 -15.60
C LEU A 100 -1.20 15.98 -15.39
N PHE A 101 -1.68 15.78 -14.16
CA PHE A 101 -2.71 14.78 -13.89
C PHE A 101 -4.05 15.16 -14.53
N CYS A 102 -4.40 16.45 -14.57
CA CYS A 102 -5.59 16.91 -15.30
C CYS A 102 -5.50 16.53 -16.79
N ALA A 103 -4.36 16.81 -17.44
CA ALA A 103 -4.13 16.46 -18.84
C ALA A 103 -4.21 14.94 -19.07
N LEU A 104 -3.51 14.16 -18.24
CA LEU A 104 -3.51 12.69 -18.32
C LEU A 104 -4.93 12.13 -18.23
N THR A 105 -5.70 12.56 -17.22
CA THR A 105 -7.08 12.08 -17.02
C THR A 105 -7.99 12.47 -18.18
N LEU A 106 -7.86 13.68 -18.74
CA LEU A 106 -8.65 14.09 -19.91
C LEU A 106 -8.32 13.25 -21.16
N ILE A 107 -7.03 13.00 -21.41
CA ILE A 107 -6.57 12.15 -22.51
C ILE A 107 -7.09 10.72 -22.34
N GLU A 108 -6.99 10.15 -21.13
CA GLU A 108 -7.53 8.82 -20.80
C GLU A 108 -9.05 8.76 -20.96
N ALA A 109 -9.76 9.87 -20.70
CA ALA A 109 -11.19 10.00 -20.96
C ALA A 109 -11.54 10.14 -22.47
N GLY A 110 -10.56 10.37 -23.34
CA GLY A 110 -10.76 10.60 -24.78
C GLY A 110 -11.01 12.08 -25.16
N VAL A 111 -10.67 13.01 -24.26
CA VAL A 111 -10.75 14.46 -24.47
C VAL A 111 -9.35 14.97 -24.81
N ALA A 112 -9.12 15.28 -26.08
CA ALA A 112 -7.84 15.78 -26.60
C ALA A 112 -8.04 16.94 -27.58
#